data_AF-A0A8K0KEG4-F1
#
_entry.id   AF-A0A8K0KEG4-F1
#
_cell.length_a   1.000
_cell.length_b   1.000
_cell.length_c   1.000
_cell.angle_alpha   90.00
_cell.angle_beta   90.00
_cell.angle_gamma   90.00
#
_symmetry.space_group_name_H-M   'P 1'
#
loop_
_entity.id
_entity.type
_entity.pdbx_description
1 polymer ?
#
loop_
_entity_poly.entity_id
_entity_poly.type
_entity_poly.pdbx_seq_one_letter_code
_entity_poly.pdbx_strand_id
1 'polypeptide(L)'
;MKKERLKVQELCESRIRRRLETDQILCEMQACQERISLLKKLIQEKRDFILKGTVEVLELQEANGHRCARLPHDRVKIQRVERYVGDLIRRTERQRKRLEDTQTRLKLVVRSSVQQLVRYIFPLSEEVIPPESPKDSKPLSPPAPSAPITSWSGDGAVSMKQVAAAEEAEVVSTEEGEAVSSALAEATRTAYVRGQWVLTDTLNSGCGSPGELRNSIVAPSLPASGDYSAYCKWVATNKDGLTSGAPEAVKHHPAYAISAALTYTTQLVNVLAYYLDVRLPKKLYYRYIIGL
;
A
#
# COMPACT_ATOMS: atom_id res chain seq x y z
N MET A 1 102.39 -95.76 -5.81
CA MET A 1 102.18 -94.60 -6.73
C MET A 1 100.71 -94.17 -6.90
N LYS A 2 99.83 -94.88 -7.63
CA LYS A 2 98.46 -94.34 -7.92
C LYS A 2 97.58 -94.20 -6.67
N LYS A 3 97.59 -95.17 -5.74
CA LYS A 3 96.79 -95.14 -4.50
C LYS A 3 97.18 -94.01 -3.54
N GLU A 4 98.48 -93.69 -3.37
CA GLU A 4 98.86 -92.57 -2.50
C GLU A 4 98.44 -91.21 -3.06
N ARG A 5 98.52 -91.02 -4.40
CA ARG A 5 98.06 -89.78 -5.04
C ARG A 5 96.57 -89.51 -4.78
N LEU A 6 95.73 -90.54 -4.91
CA LEU A 6 94.30 -90.45 -4.58
C LEU A 6 94.08 -90.10 -3.10
N LYS A 7 94.79 -90.75 -2.18
CA LYS A 7 94.67 -90.49 -0.73
C LYS A 7 95.09 -89.05 -0.36
N VAL A 8 96.12 -88.51 -1.01
CA VAL A 8 96.55 -87.11 -0.82
C VAL A 8 95.52 -86.14 -1.39
N GLN A 9 94.95 -86.44 -2.57
CA GLN A 9 93.88 -85.63 -3.17
C GLN A 9 92.65 -85.56 -2.25
N GLU A 10 92.16 -86.70 -1.77
CA GLU A 10 90.97 -86.79 -0.91
C GLU A 10 91.15 -86.05 0.43
N LEU A 11 92.36 -86.11 1.01
CA LEU A 11 92.71 -85.32 2.20
C LEU A 11 92.76 -83.81 1.92
N CYS A 12 93.28 -83.39 0.77
CA CYS A 12 93.27 -81.99 0.34
C CYS A 12 91.83 -81.49 0.14
N GLU A 13 90.98 -82.23 -0.59
CA GLU A 13 89.58 -81.88 -0.80
C GLU A 13 88.78 -81.80 0.51
N SER A 14 88.99 -82.74 1.45
CA SER A 14 88.38 -82.71 2.78
C SER A 14 88.81 -81.49 3.61
N ARG A 15 90.05 -81.03 3.44
CA ARG A 15 90.59 -79.84 4.13
C ARG A 15 90.12 -78.54 3.49
N ILE A 16 89.94 -78.51 2.17
CA ILE A 16 89.39 -77.37 1.43
C ILE A 16 87.89 -77.22 1.74
N ARG A 17 87.11 -78.30 1.73
CA ARG A 17 85.68 -78.29 2.12
C ARG A 17 85.48 -77.71 3.53
N ARG A 18 86.24 -78.20 4.53
CA ARG A 18 86.17 -77.66 5.90
C ARG A 18 86.55 -76.19 6.03
N ARG A 19 87.47 -75.67 5.19
CA ARG A 19 87.76 -74.22 5.15
C ARG A 19 86.59 -73.44 4.56
N LEU A 20 86.03 -73.91 3.45
CA LEU A 20 84.88 -73.28 2.80
C LEU A 20 83.66 -73.21 3.74
N GLU A 21 83.40 -74.29 4.49
CA GLU A 21 82.36 -74.34 5.53
C GLU A 21 82.61 -73.30 6.64
N THR A 22 83.84 -73.15 7.12
CA THR A 22 84.16 -72.10 8.11
C THR A 22 84.05 -70.68 7.54
N ASP A 23 84.46 -70.47 6.29
CA ASP A 23 84.39 -69.16 5.63
C ASP A 23 82.93 -68.77 5.37
N GLN A 24 82.06 -69.71 5.00
CA GLN A 24 80.61 -69.49 4.87
C GLN A 24 80.00 -69.03 6.21
N ILE A 25 80.28 -69.73 7.32
CA ILE A 25 79.76 -69.37 8.65
C ILE A 25 80.29 -67.98 9.09
N LEU A 26 81.53 -67.63 8.76
CA LEU A 26 82.08 -66.30 9.04
C LEU A 26 81.35 -65.20 8.24
N CYS A 27 81.07 -65.42 6.96
CA CYS A 27 80.27 -64.49 6.15
C CYS A 27 78.83 -64.34 6.67
N GLU A 28 78.18 -65.43 7.05
CA GLU A 28 76.84 -65.40 7.66
C GLU A 28 76.85 -64.64 8.99
N MET A 29 77.85 -64.88 9.85
CA MET A 29 78.03 -64.15 11.11
C MET A 29 78.23 -62.65 10.88
N GLN A 30 79.03 -62.25 9.89
CA GLN A 30 79.24 -60.84 9.53
C GLN A 30 77.94 -60.19 9.05
N ALA A 31 77.19 -60.84 8.14
CA ALA A 31 75.89 -60.35 7.68
C ALA A 31 74.88 -60.21 8.83
N CYS A 32 74.88 -61.13 9.80
CA CYS A 32 74.07 -61.02 11.02
C CYS A 32 74.50 -59.83 11.89
N GLN A 33 75.81 -59.59 12.07
CA GLN A 33 76.33 -58.45 12.84
C GLN A 33 75.96 -57.11 12.20
N GLU A 34 76.08 -56.98 10.88
CA GLU A 34 75.66 -55.81 10.13
C GLU A 34 74.15 -55.56 10.26
N ARG A 35 73.33 -56.60 10.11
CA ARG A 35 71.88 -56.51 10.31
C ARG A 35 71.51 -56.06 11.72
N ILE A 36 72.20 -56.57 12.75
CA ILE A 36 72.01 -56.13 14.15
C ILE A 36 72.41 -54.65 14.31
N SER A 37 73.51 -54.21 13.67
CA SER A 37 73.96 -52.81 13.68
C SER A 37 72.91 -51.87 13.05
N LEU A 38 72.37 -52.23 11.88
CA LEU A 38 71.31 -51.48 11.21
C LEU A 38 70.01 -51.44 12.03
N LEU A 39 69.58 -52.58 12.60
CA LEU A 39 68.40 -52.63 13.47
C LEU A 39 68.57 -51.75 14.72
N LYS A 40 69.75 -51.71 15.34
CA LYS A 40 70.04 -50.82 16.46
C LYS A 40 69.92 -49.33 16.08
N LYS A 41 70.43 -48.94 14.91
CA LYS A 41 70.29 -47.57 14.38
C LYS A 41 68.82 -47.21 14.16
N LEU A 42 68.05 -48.07 13.48
CA LEU A 42 66.63 -47.85 13.20
C LEU A 42 65.79 -47.79 14.48
N ILE A 43 66.10 -48.62 15.49
CA ILE A 43 65.46 -48.55 16.82
C ILE A 43 65.76 -47.20 17.49
N GLN A 44 66.99 -46.69 17.39
CA GLN A 44 67.35 -45.39 17.96
C GLN A 44 66.63 -44.24 17.25
N GLU A 45 66.65 -44.22 15.90
CA GLU A 45 65.91 -43.24 15.10
C GLU A 45 64.40 -43.22 15.44
N LYS A 46 63.79 -44.40 15.63
CA LYS A 46 62.38 -44.50 16.06
C LYS A 46 62.15 -44.01 17.48
N ARG A 47 63.07 -44.23 18.41
CA ARG A 47 63.01 -43.66 19.78
C ARG A 47 63.10 -42.14 19.74
N ASP A 48 64.04 -41.59 18.98
CA ASP A 48 64.24 -40.15 18.86
C ASP A 48 63.04 -39.47 18.18
N PHE A 49 62.42 -40.13 17.19
CA PHE A 49 61.17 -39.68 16.58
C PHE A 49 59.99 -39.68 17.56
N ILE A 50 59.83 -40.76 18.35
CA ILE A 50 58.78 -40.84 19.39
C ILE A 50 58.99 -39.75 20.44
N LEU A 51 60.22 -39.55 20.91
CA LEU A 51 60.54 -38.52 21.91
C LEU A 51 60.18 -37.11 21.41
N LYS A 52 60.54 -36.76 20.17
CA LYS A 52 60.15 -35.48 19.54
C LYS A 52 58.62 -35.33 19.50
N GLY A 53 57.91 -36.35 19.00
CA GLY A 53 56.45 -36.34 18.97
C GLY A 53 55.80 -36.21 20.36
N THR A 54 56.37 -36.82 21.40
CA THR A 54 55.86 -36.66 22.77
C THR A 54 56.07 -35.25 23.33
N VAL A 55 57.16 -34.57 22.97
CA VAL A 55 57.39 -33.17 23.36
C VAL A 55 56.41 -32.23 22.63
N GLU A 56 56.27 -32.37 21.31
CA GLU A 56 55.31 -31.59 20.51
C GLU A 56 53.86 -31.74 21.03
N VAL A 57 53.45 -32.95 21.41
CA VAL A 57 52.12 -33.19 21.99
C VAL A 57 51.95 -32.49 23.34
N LEU A 58 52.98 -32.48 24.20
CA LEU A 58 52.93 -31.77 25.49
C LEU A 58 52.85 -30.24 25.31
N GLU A 59 53.64 -29.66 24.40
CA GLU A 59 53.60 -28.23 24.09
C GLU A 59 52.22 -27.81 23.55
N LEU A 60 51.64 -28.60 22.63
CA LEU A 60 50.29 -28.36 22.12
C LEU A 60 49.21 -28.53 23.19
N GLN A 61 49.39 -29.47 24.13
CA GLN A 61 48.47 -29.67 25.25
C GLN A 61 48.51 -28.50 26.24
N GLU A 62 49.69 -27.96 26.56
CA GLU A 62 49.86 -26.76 27.38
C GLU A 62 49.26 -25.52 26.70
N ALA A 63 49.58 -25.30 25.42
CA ALA A 63 49.01 -24.21 24.63
C ALA A 63 47.47 -24.26 24.57
N ASN A 64 46.89 -25.45 24.39
CA ASN A 64 45.44 -25.63 24.45
C ASN A 64 44.88 -25.42 25.86
N GLY A 65 45.60 -25.85 26.92
CA GLY A 65 45.27 -25.53 28.31
C GLY A 65 45.14 -24.03 28.55
N HIS A 66 46.10 -23.24 28.07
CA HIS A 66 46.06 -21.77 28.15
C HIS A 66 44.94 -21.12 27.33
N ARG A 67 44.42 -21.77 26.28
CA ARG A 67 43.26 -21.30 25.51
C ARG A 67 41.95 -21.65 26.24
N CYS A 68 41.84 -22.89 26.73
CA CYS A 68 40.74 -23.35 27.58
C CYS A 68 40.59 -22.54 28.87
N ALA A 69 41.68 -22.07 29.48
CA ALA A 69 41.64 -21.20 30.65
C ALA A 69 41.11 -19.78 30.37
N ARG A 70 41.22 -19.28 29.13
CA ARG A 70 40.76 -17.93 28.73
C ARG A 70 39.28 -17.90 28.33
N LEU A 71 38.81 -18.93 27.63
CA LEU A 71 37.42 -19.07 27.15
C LEU A 71 36.30 -18.79 28.19
N PRO A 72 36.41 -19.17 29.49
CA PRO A 72 35.40 -18.86 30.50
C PRO A 72 35.15 -17.36 30.69
N HIS A 73 36.18 -16.52 30.55
CA HIS A 73 36.04 -15.07 30.74
C HIS A 73 35.21 -14.45 29.60
N ASP A 74 35.39 -14.93 28.36
CA ASP A 74 34.59 -14.48 27.22
C ASP A 74 33.16 -15.01 27.28
N ARG A 75 32.94 -16.23 27.80
CA ARG A 75 31.59 -16.74 28.12
C ARG A 75 30.83 -15.82 29.08
N VAL A 76 31.49 -15.31 30.12
CA VAL A 76 30.87 -14.36 31.08
C VAL A 76 30.56 -13.00 30.43
N LYS A 77 31.42 -12.50 29.53
CA LYS A 77 31.13 -11.29 28.74
C LYS A 77 29.91 -11.47 27.86
N ILE A 78 29.85 -12.59 27.12
CA ILE A 78 28.71 -12.95 26.25
C ILE A 78 27.42 -12.97 27.08
N GLN A 79 27.38 -13.70 28.20
CA GLN A 79 26.22 -13.74 29.11
C GLN A 79 25.83 -12.38 29.71
N ARG A 80 26.75 -11.41 29.78
CA ARG A 80 26.45 -10.04 30.21
C ARG A 80 25.79 -9.24 29.08
N VAL A 81 26.30 -9.39 27.85
CA VAL A 81 25.72 -8.78 26.65
C VAL A 81 24.34 -9.36 26.35
N GLU A 82 24.17 -10.68 26.39
CA GLU A 82 22.88 -11.38 26.20
C GLU A 82 21.81 -10.84 27.16
N ARG A 83 22.12 -10.72 28.47
CA ARG A 83 21.20 -10.15 29.45
C ARG A 83 20.88 -8.68 29.15
N TYR A 84 21.88 -7.88 28.81
CA TYR A 84 21.68 -6.46 28.49
C TYR A 84 20.79 -6.27 27.25
N VAL A 85 21.05 -7.02 26.18
CA VAL A 85 20.27 -7.01 24.94
C VAL A 85 18.85 -7.52 25.20
N GLY A 86 18.68 -8.60 25.96
CA GLY A 86 17.37 -9.12 26.36
C GLY A 86 16.57 -8.14 27.23
N ASP A 87 17.22 -7.37 28.09
CA ASP A 87 16.58 -6.29 28.85
C ASP A 87 16.19 -5.11 27.95
N LEU A 88 17.03 -4.74 26.98
CA LEU A 88 16.77 -3.68 26.02
C LEU A 88 15.57 -4.03 25.12
N ILE A 89 15.54 -5.23 24.54
CA ILE A 89 14.40 -5.75 23.76
C ILE A 89 13.12 -5.69 24.60
N ARG A 90 13.16 -6.20 25.84
CA ARG A 90 12.01 -6.16 26.76
C ARG A 90 11.57 -4.74 27.10
N ARG A 91 12.47 -3.75 27.13
CA ARG A 91 12.11 -2.33 27.34
C ARG A 91 11.46 -1.74 26.10
N THR A 92 12.04 -1.95 24.92
CA THR A 92 11.50 -1.49 23.63
C THR A 92 10.09 -2.02 23.40
N GLU A 93 9.85 -3.32 23.61
CA GLU A 93 8.53 -3.93 23.43
C GLU A 93 7.48 -3.35 24.41
N ARG A 94 7.88 -3.10 25.67
CA ARG A 94 7.02 -2.42 26.65
C ARG A 94 6.66 -0.98 26.25
N GLN A 95 7.59 -0.25 25.62
CA GLN A 95 7.29 1.11 25.12
C GLN A 95 6.40 1.06 23.88
N ARG A 96 6.64 0.12 22.95
CA ARG A 96 5.79 -0.10 21.78
C ARG A 96 4.35 -0.41 22.19
N LYS A 97 4.16 -1.37 23.10
CA LYS A 97 2.83 -1.71 23.61
C LYS A 97 2.13 -0.52 24.29
N ARG A 98 2.85 0.26 25.10
CA ARG A 98 2.31 1.49 25.72
C ARG A 98 1.88 2.53 24.68
N LEU A 99 2.62 2.66 23.59
CA LEU A 99 2.27 3.54 22.47
C LEU A 99 1.00 3.06 21.75
N GLU A 100 0.89 1.76 21.50
CA GLU A 100 -0.30 1.13 20.90
C GLU A 100 -1.53 1.29 21.81
N ASP A 101 -1.39 1.06 23.12
CA ASP A 101 -2.45 1.25 24.12
C ASP A 101 -2.90 2.72 24.21
N THR A 102 -1.99 3.70 24.13
CA THR A 102 -2.37 5.13 24.12
C THR A 102 -2.97 5.55 22.79
N GLN A 103 -2.46 5.05 21.65
CA GLN A 103 -2.99 5.37 20.32
C GLN A 103 -4.39 4.78 20.11
N THR A 104 -4.66 3.56 20.57
CA THR A 104 -6.00 2.94 20.52
C THR A 104 -7.00 3.70 21.39
N ARG A 105 -6.62 4.06 22.62
CA ARG A 105 -7.44 4.92 23.49
C ARG A 105 -7.71 6.29 22.86
N LEU A 106 -6.71 6.93 22.27
CA LEU A 106 -6.88 8.21 21.57
C LEU A 106 -7.85 8.07 20.39
N LYS A 107 -7.70 7.05 19.54
CA LYS A 107 -8.62 6.75 18.43
C LYS A 107 -10.07 6.56 18.90
N LEU A 108 -10.28 5.88 20.03
CA LEU A 108 -11.62 5.70 20.62
C LEU A 108 -12.22 7.03 21.10
N VAL A 109 -11.45 7.85 21.81
CA VAL A 109 -11.89 9.18 22.26
C VAL A 109 -12.20 10.08 21.08
N VAL A 110 -11.29 10.21 20.11
CA VAL A 110 -11.49 11.02 18.89
C VAL A 110 -12.74 10.57 18.14
N ARG A 111 -12.94 9.26 17.92
CA ARG A 111 -14.14 8.74 17.27
C ARG A 111 -15.41 9.11 18.04
N SER A 112 -15.40 8.96 19.36
CA SER A 112 -16.57 9.31 20.21
C SER A 112 -16.86 10.81 20.20
N SER A 113 -15.84 11.66 20.33
CA SER A 113 -15.97 13.12 20.28
C SER A 113 -16.47 13.60 18.91
N VAL A 114 -15.96 13.05 17.80
CA VAL A 114 -16.45 13.35 16.44
C VAL A 114 -17.91 12.90 16.26
N GLN A 115 -18.29 11.73 16.78
CA GLN A 115 -19.68 11.27 16.75
C GLN A 115 -20.60 12.19 17.57
N GLN A 116 -20.18 12.65 18.74
CA GLN A 116 -20.94 13.61 19.55
C GLN A 116 -21.05 14.98 18.86
N LEU A 117 -19.97 15.47 18.27
CA LEU A 117 -19.91 16.72 17.51
C LEU A 117 -20.93 16.72 16.37
N VAL A 118 -20.94 15.67 15.55
CA VAL A 118 -21.89 15.50 14.44
C VAL A 118 -23.31 15.21 14.94
N ARG A 119 -23.50 14.50 16.06
CA ARG A 119 -24.85 14.16 16.55
C ARG A 119 -25.58 15.32 17.23
N TYR A 120 -24.86 16.18 17.95
CA TYR A 120 -25.46 17.18 18.83
C TYR A 120 -25.17 18.64 18.46
N ILE A 121 -24.05 18.93 17.79
CA ILE A 121 -23.63 20.31 17.49
C ILE A 121 -23.78 20.62 16.00
N PHE A 122 -23.42 19.67 15.14
CA PHE A 122 -23.55 19.78 13.68
C PHE A 122 -24.34 18.58 13.10
N PRO A 123 -25.65 18.44 13.40
CA PRO A 123 -26.50 17.44 12.76
C PRO A 123 -26.37 17.53 11.24
N LEU A 124 -25.93 16.43 10.62
CA LEU A 124 -25.92 16.25 9.18
C LEU A 124 -27.23 15.57 8.79
N SER A 125 -28.06 16.27 8.03
CA SER A 125 -29.29 15.74 7.46
C SER A 125 -29.22 15.79 5.94
N GLU A 126 -29.81 14.80 5.28
CA GLU A 126 -29.92 14.69 3.83
C GLU A 126 -31.40 14.83 3.49
N GLU A 127 -31.78 15.97 2.95
CA GLU A 127 -33.17 16.33 2.66
C GLU A 127 -33.42 16.18 1.16
N VAL A 128 -34.36 15.28 0.80
CA VAL A 128 -34.92 15.18 -0.55
C VAL A 128 -36.12 16.12 -0.60
N ILE A 129 -36.04 17.19 -1.39
CA ILE A 129 -37.17 18.11 -1.58
C ILE A 129 -38.20 17.45 -2.53
N PRO A 130 -39.44 17.20 -2.09
CA PRO A 130 -40.53 16.77 -2.98
C PRO A 130 -40.92 17.90 -3.94
N PRO A 131 -41.39 17.60 -5.16
CA PRO A 131 -41.81 18.64 -6.10
C PRO A 131 -42.96 19.48 -5.52
N GLU A 132 -42.84 20.81 -5.58
CA GLU A 132 -43.90 21.71 -5.15
C GLU A 132 -45.15 21.55 -6.02
N SER A 133 -46.29 21.28 -5.39
CA SER A 133 -47.59 21.25 -6.07
C SER A 133 -47.98 22.66 -6.57
N PRO A 134 -48.50 22.81 -7.80
CA PRO A 134 -48.94 24.10 -8.32
C PRO A 134 -50.02 24.73 -7.43
N LYS A 135 -49.86 26.00 -7.05
CA LYS A 135 -50.88 26.74 -6.30
C LYS A 135 -51.97 27.23 -7.25
N ASP A 136 -53.22 26.88 -6.95
CA ASP A 136 -54.38 27.36 -7.69
C ASP A 136 -54.47 28.89 -7.74
N SER A 137 -54.63 29.43 -8.95
CA SER A 137 -55.28 30.72 -9.15
C SER A 137 -56.24 30.64 -10.34
N LYS A 138 -57.49 30.99 -10.07
CA LYS A 138 -58.69 30.68 -10.85
C LYS A 138 -58.79 31.55 -12.13
N PRO A 139 -59.35 31.05 -13.25
CA PRO A 139 -59.38 31.78 -14.52
C PRO A 139 -60.48 32.86 -14.60
N LEU A 140 -60.28 33.84 -15.51
CA LEU A 140 -61.31 34.78 -15.94
C LEU A 140 -61.49 34.72 -17.48
N SER A 141 -62.74 34.80 -17.93
CA SER A 141 -63.24 34.49 -19.28
C SER A 141 -63.51 35.76 -20.14
N PRO A 142 -64.26 35.70 -21.26
CA PRO A 142 -63.83 35.38 -22.64
C PRO A 142 -64.05 36.59 -23.62
N PRO A 143 -63.78 36.47 -24.95
CA PRO A 143 -63.68 37.64 -25.87
C PRO A 143 -64.91 37.91 -26.77
N ALA A 144 -64.82 38.99 -27.60
CA ALA A 144 -65.61 39.40 -28.80
C ALA A 144 -66.31 40.79 -28.67
N PRO A 145 -66.71 41.50 -29.76
CA PRO A 145 -66.73 41.13 -31.19
C PRO A 145 -66.11 42.14 -32.20
N SER A 146 -66.23 41.79 -33.49
CA SER A 146 -65.51 42.27 -34.71
C SER A 146 -66.11 43.47 -35.46
N ALA A 147 -65.35 44.04 -36.43
CA ALA A 147 -65.72 44.37 -37.84
C ALA A 147 -64.81 45.48 -38.49
N PRO A 148 -64.77 45.69 -39.84
CA PRO A 148 -64.58 44.69 -40.93
C PRO A 148 -63.76 45.18 -42.19
N ILE A 149 -63.37 44.24 -43.10
CA ILE A 149 -63.14 44.41 -44.58
C ILE A 149 -61.90 45.28 -45.01
N THR A 150 -61.09 45.07 -46.07
CA THR A 150 -61.14 44.48 -47.45
C THR A 150 -59.69 44.00 -47.83
N SER A 151 -59.42 42.79 -48.34
CA SER A 151 -59.38 42.29 -49.75
C SER A 151 -58.09 42.49 -50.60
N TRP A 152 -57.71 41.42 -51.33
CA TRP A 152 -56.81 41.35 -52.53
C TRP A 152 -55.29 41.50 -52.32
N SER A 153 -54.40 41.01 -53.21
CA SER A 153 -54.34 39.82 -54.11
C SER A 153 -52.96 39.78 -54.80
N GLY A 154 -52.42 38.58 -55.09
CA GLY A 154 -51.23 38.36 -55.94
C GLY A 154 -49.87 38.73 -55.29
N ASP A 155 -48.72 38.28 -55.81
CA ASP A 155 -48.45 37.27 -56.84
C ASP A 155 -46.95 36.87 -56.80
N GLY A 156 -46.57 35.77 -57.46
CA GLY A 156 -45.16 35.42 -57.78
C GLY A 156 -44.50 34.40 -56.83
N ALA A 157 -44.34 33.14 -57.26
CA ALA A 157 -43.21 32.62 -58.05
C ALA A 157 -41.96 32.31 -57.19
N VAL A 158 -41.80 31.08 -56.71
CA VAL A 158 -41.17 29.93 -57.40
C VAL A 158 -39.66 30.08 -57.62
N SER A 159 -38.85 29.26 -56.94
CA SER A 159 -37.98 28.27 -57.59
C SER A 159 -37.21 27.36 -56.61
N MET A 160 -37.34 26.04 -56.81
CA MET A 160 -36.25 25.05 -56.98
C MET A 160 -35.13 24.89 -55.91
N LYS A 161 -34.57 23.69 -55.62
CA LYS A 161 -34.76 22.28 -56.05
C LYS A 161 -34.13 21.38 -54.93
N GLN A 162 -34.62 20.17 -54.57
CA GLN A 162 -34.46 18.85 -55.26
C GLN A 162 -32.98 18.35 -55.22
N VAL A 163 -32.55 17.07 -55.14
CA VAL A 163 -33.08 15.69 -55.30
C VAL A 163 -32.25 14.80 -54.32
N ALA A 164 -32.81 13.99 -53.42
CA ALA A 164 -33.12 12.54 -53.52
C ALA A 164 -32.00 11.56 -53.97
N ALA A 165 -31.94 10.39 -53.32
CA ALA A 165 -31.36 9.13 -53.81
C ALA A 165 -32.13 7.96 -53.16
N ALA A 166 -32.38 6.89 -53.93
CA ALA A 166 -33.29 5.77 -53.63
C ALA A 166 -32.54 4.57 -52.96
N GLU A 167 -33.15 3.75 -52.07
CA GLU A 167 -33.89 2.49 -52.37
C GLU A 167 -32.92 1.37 -52.84
N GLU A 168 -32.75 0.20 -52.21
CA GLU A 168 -33.64 -0.90 -51.78
C GLU A 168 -33.16 -1.53 -50.41
N ALA A 169 -33.78 -2.50 -49.71
CA ALA A 169 -35.15 -3.05 -49.56
C ALA A 169 -35.17 -4.08 -48.36
N GLU A 170 -36.16 -4.97 -48.29
CA GLU A 170 -36.34 -6.17 -47.43
C GLU A 170 -36.49 -6.02 -45.89
N VAL A 171 -37.77 -6.00 -45.54
CA VAL A 171 -38.48 -5.98 -44.24
C VAL A 171 -38.16 -7.14 -43.28
N VAL A 172 -37.82 -6.85 -42.01
CA VAL A 172 -38.23 -7.65 -40.84
C VAL A 172 -38.54 -6.73 -39.64
N SER A 173 -39.74 -6.88 -39.08
CA SER A 173 -40.29 -6.32 -37.82
C SER A 173 -39.36 -5.52 -36.89
N THR A 174 -39.29 -4.18 -37.03
CA THR A 174 -38.43 -3.31 -36.21
C THR A 174 -39.10 -2.55 -35.05
N GLU A 175 -40.43 -2.57 -34.92
CA GLU A 175 -41.13 -1.83 -33.84
C GLU A 175 -40.76 -2.33 -32.44
N GLU A 176 -40.68 -3.65 -32.25
CA GLU A 176 -40.24 -4.24 -30.97
C GLU A 176 -38.73 -4.04 -30.73
N GLY A 177 -37.92 -4.02 -31.79
CA GLY A 177 -36.47 -3.81 -31.69
C GLY A 177 -36.11 -2.39 -31.20
N GLU A 178 -36.80 -1.38 -31.72
CA GLU A 178 -36.64 0.01 -31.26
C GLU A 178 -37.23 0.21 -29.86
N ALA A 179 -38.38 -0.39 -29.55
CA ALA A 179 -38.96 -0.35 -28.21
C ALA A 179 -38.05 -1.01 -27.15
N VAL A 180 -37.47 -2.18 -27.46
CA VAL A 180 -36.52 -2.88 -26.57
C VAL A 180 -35.20 -2.12 -26.45
N SER A 181 -34.69 -1.52 -27.53
CA SER A 181 -33.50 -0.66 -27.49
C SER A 181 -33.73 0.59 -26.64
N SER A 182 -34.89 1.24 -26.80
CA SER A 182 -35.29 2.40 -26.00
C SER A 182 -35.48 2.04 -24.52
N ALA A 183 -36.14 0.92 -24.22
CA ALA A 183 -36.32 0.42 -22.86
C ALA A 183 -34.98 0.00 -22.20
N LEU A 184 -34.03 -0.55 -22.97
CA LEU A 184 -32.69 -0.88 -22.49
C LEU A 184 -31.85 0.40 -22.25
N ALA A 185 -32.00 1.41 -23.11
CA ALA A 185 -31.42 2.73 -22.90
C ALA A 185 -32.03 3.44 -21.67
N GLU A 186 -33.34 3.32 -21.45
CA GLU A 186 -34.01 3.82 -20.23
C GLU A 186 -33.53 3.07 -18.98
N ALA A 187 -33.47 1.74 -19.01
CA ALA A 187 -33.00 0.93 -17.90
C ALA A 187 -31.54 1.26 -17.51
N THR A 188 -30.65 1.41 -18.49
CA THR A 188 -29.25 1.85 -18.26
C THR A 188 -29.13 3.30 -17.80
N ARG A 189 -30.16 4.13 -18.01
CA ARG A 189 -30.30 5.48 -17.43
C ARG A 189 -31.03 5.50 -16.08
N THR A 190 -31.41 4.38 -15.49
CA THR A 190 -32.01 4.34 -14.14
C THR A 190 -31.09 3.68 -13.11
N ALA A 191 -30.94 4.30 -11.95
CA ALA A 191 -30.19 3.77 -10.81
C ALA A 191 -31.07 3.72 -9.56
N TYR A 192 -31.05 2.60 -8.85
CA TYR A 192 -31.78 2.46 -7.59
C TYR A 192 -30.92 2.92 -6.42
N VAL A 193 -31.27 4.08 -5.84
CA VAL A 193 -30.53 4.69 -4.74
C VAL A 193 -31.46 4.82 -3.53
N ARG A 194 -31.10 4.15 -2.43
CA ARG A 194 -31.73 4.29 -1.09
C ARG A 194 -33.26 4.20 -1.04
N GLY A 195 -33.87 3.39 -1.91
CA GLY A 195 -35.31 3.10 -1.88
C GLY A 195 -36.09 3.60 -3.10
N GLN A 196 -35.49 4.45 -3.94
CA GLN A 196 -36.15 5.05 -5.10
C GLN A 196 -35.34 4.82 -6.38
N TRP A 197 -36.06 4.69 -7.51
CA TRP A 197 -35.48 4.69 -8.84
C TRP A 197 -35.25 6.14 -9.29
N VAL A 198 -34.01 6.50 -9.62
CA VAL A 198 -33.60 7.84 -10.02
C VAL A 198 -32.90 7.77 -11.38
N LEU A 199 -33.20 8.70 -12.28
CA LEU A 199 -32.59 8.74 -13.62
C LEU A 199 -31.16 9.30 -13.53
N THR A 200 -30.15 8.59 -14.02
CA THR A 200 -28.73 8.97 -13.90
C THR A 200 -28.42 10.32 -14.53
N ASP A 201 -29.15 10.68 -15.58
CA ASP A 201 -28.95 11.93 -16.32
C ASP A 201 -29.32 13.16 -15.46
N THR A 202 -30.18 13.01 -14.45
CA THR A 202 -30.51 14.09 -13.49
C THR A 202 -29.49 14.25 -12.37
N LEU A 203 -28.53 13.32 -12.22
CA LEU A 203 -27.47 13.41 -11.21
C LEU A 203 -26.26 14.24 -11.68
N ASN A 204 -26.08 14.35 -13.01
CA ASN A 204 -24.95 15.08 -13.63
C ASN A 204 -25.36 16.32 -14.44
N SER A 205 -26.66 16.51 -14.74
CA SER A 205 -27.16 17.69 -15.43
C SER A 205 -27.50 18.82 -14.44
N GLY A 206 -26.75 19.91 -14.48
CA GLY A 206 -26.95 21.09 -13.63
C GLY A 206 -28.17 21.96 -13.98
N CYS A 207 -29.29 21.35 -14.40
CA CYS A 207 -30.55 22.02 -14.69
C CYS A 207 -31.61 21.53 -13.70
N GLY A 208 -32.19 22.46 -12.93
CA GLY A 208 -32.89 22.12 -11.69
C GLY A 208 -34.22 21.37 -11.83
N SER A 209 -34.41 20.41 -10.91
CA SER A 209 -35.63 19.61 -10.61
C SER A 209 -35.81 18.32 -11.42
N PRO A 210 -36.39 17.24 -10.84
CA PRO A 210 -36.78 17.02 -9.44
C PRO A 210 -35.86 16.00 -8.71
N GLY A 211 -35.80 16.07 -7.37
CA GLY A 211 -35.02 15.12 -6.55
C GLY A 211 -33.60 15.55 -6.22
N GLU A 212 -33.30 16.86 -6.24
CA GLU A 212 -31.99 17.38 -5.82
C GLU A 212 -31.73 17.03 -4.34
N LEU A 213 -30.75 16.16 -4.11
CA LEU A 213 -30.23 15.86 -2.78
C LEU A 213 -29.66 17.15 -2.18
N ARG A 214 -30.10 17.50 -0.97
CA ARG A 214 -29.56 18.64 -0.23
C ARG A 214 -28.94 18.19 1.08
N ASN A 215 -27.69 18.60 1.28
CA ASN A 215 -26.97 18.36 2.53
C ASN A 215 -27.19 19.57 3.45
N SER A 216 -27.87 19.39 4.59
CA SER A 216 -28.00 20.43 5.62
C SER A 216 -27.08 20.15 6.80
N ILE A 217 -26.46 21.21 7.31
CA ILE A 217 -25.70 21.19 8.57
C ILE A 217 -26.44 22.08 9.55
N VAL A 218 -26.98 21.49 10.62
CA VAL A 218 -27.93 22.11 11.57
C VAL A 218 -29.28 22.46 10.95
N ALA A 219 -29.32 23.35 9.94
CA ALA A 219 -30.55 23.85 9.33
C ALA A 219 -30.38 24.39 7.89
N PRO A 220 -29.40 25.23 7.54
CA PRO A 220 -29.27 25.70 6.16
C PRO A 220 -28.76 24.58 5.23
N SER A 221 -29.46 24.39 4.12
CA SER A 221 -29.23 23.33 3.14
C SER A 221 -28.36 23.80 1.97
N LEU A 222 -27.33 23.04 1.60
CA LEU A 222 -26.58 23.24 0.35
C LEU A 222 -27.07 22.31 -0.76
N PRO A 223 -27.23 22.80 -2.00
CA PRO A 223 -27.39 21.96 -3.18
C PRO A 223 -26.24 20.96 -3.31
N ALA A 224 -26.52 19.65 -3.46
CA ALA A 224 -25.46 18.67 -3.75
C ALA A 224 -24.86 18.84 -5.17
N SER A 225 -25.56 19.53 -6.07
CA SER A 225 -25.08 19.90 -7.41
C SER A 225 -23.88 20.87 -7.39
N GLY A 226 -23.66 21.58 -6.29
CA GLY A 226 -22.60 22.57 -6.17
C GLY A 226 -22.82 23.88 -6.95
N ASP A 227 -24.01 24.11 -7.54
CA ASP A 227 -24.32 25.40 -8.14
C ASP A 227 -24.62 26.45 -7.07
N TYR A 228 -23.61 27.28 -6.79
CA TYR A 228 -23.74 28.46 -5.91
C TYR A 228 -23.99 29.76 -6.68
N SER A 229 -24.41 29.70 -7.96
CA SER A 229 -24.62 30.88 -8.80
C SER A 229 -25.64 31.86 -8.22
N ALA A 230 -26.61 31.39 -7.43
CA ALA A 230 -27.56 32.23 -6.68
C ALA A 230 -26.86 33.18 -5.68
N TYR A 231 -25.76 32.74 -5.05
CA TYR A 231 -24.92 33.60 -4.20
C TYR A 231 -24.15 34.61 -5.06
N CYS A 232 -23.48 34.16 -6.13
CA CYS A 232 -22.70 35.04 -7.00
C CYS A 232 -23.54 36.15 -7.67
N LYS A 233 -24.74 35.79 -8.15
CA LYS A 233 -25.72 36.73 -8.72
C LYS A 233 -26.12 37.78 -7.69
N TRP A 234 -26.49 37.36 -6.48
CA TRP A 234 -26.85 38.29 -5.39
C TRP A 234 -25.71 39.22 -4.98
N VAL A 235 -24.49 38.70 -4.83
CA VAL A 235 -23.30 39.53 -4.54
C VAL A 235 -23.04 40.54 -5.64
N ALA A 236 -23.22 40.16 -6.92
CA ALA A 236 -23.07 41.09 -8.04
C ALA A 236 -24.14 42.18 -8.05
N THR A 237 -25.40 41.86 -7.74
CA THR A 237 -26.51 42.84 -7.70
C THR A 237 -26.42 43.79 -6.50
N ASN A 238 -25.88 43.33 -5.36
CA ASN A 238 -25.82 44.11 -4.12
C ASN A 238 -24.45 44.75 -3.85
N LYS A 239 -23.50 44.65 -4.79
CA LYS A 239 -22.12 45.14 -4.65
C LYS A 239 -22.03 46.65 -4.42
N ASP A 240 -22.95 47.41 -5.01
CA ASP A 240 -22.91 48.88 -5.07
C ASP A 240 -23.90 49.56 -4.10
N GLY A 241 -24.52 48.81 -3.18
CA GLY A 241 -25.51 49.35 -2.26
C GLY A 241 -25.71 48.51 -0.99
N LEU A 242 -24.94 48.80 0.06
CA LEU A 242 -25.40 48.49 1.42
C LEU A 242 -26.43 49.55 1.85
N THR A 243 -27.51 49.08 2.48
CA THR A 243 -28.64 49.82 3.07
C THR A 243 -29.84 50.14 2.16
N SER A 244 -31.03 50.17 2.81
CA SER A 244 -32.36 50.54 2.28
C SER A 244 -33.12 49.48 1.45
N GLY A 245 -33.92 48.63 2.12
CA GLY A 245 -34.90 47.76 1.45
C GLY A 245 -35.49 46.62 2.30
N ALA A 246 -36.62 46.89 2.99
CA ALA A 246 -37.59 45.93 3.57
C ALA A 246 -37.08 44.68 4.35
N PRO A 247 -37.18 44.65 5.70
CA PRO A 247 -36.67 43.54 6.53
C PRO A 247 -37.45 42.21 6.43
N GLU A 248 -38.65 42.17 5.84
CA GLU A 248 -39.46 40.94 5.76
C GLU A 248 -39.14 40.03 4.56
N ALA A 249 -38.58 40.57 3.47
CA ALA A 249 -38.17 39.76 2.31
C ALA A 249 -36.87 38.95 2.54
N VAL A 250 -36.15 39.24 3.63
CA VAL A 250 -34.80 38.74 3.91
C VAL A 250 -34.78 37.28 4.39
N LYS A 251 -35.88 36.79 4.98
CA LYS A 251 -35.94 35.51 5.71
C LYS A 251 -35.75 34.24 4.84
N HIS A 252 -35.93 34.34 3.52
CA HIS A 252 -35.84 33.20 2.60
C HIS A 252 -34.89 33.42 1.40
N HIS A 253 -34.03 34.44 1.44
CA HIS A 253 -33.13 34.70 0.31
C HIS A 253 -32.01 33.63 0.23
N PRO A 254 -31.85 32.92 -0.91
CA PRO A 254 -30.96 31.75 -1.00
C PRO A 254 -29.48 32.04 -0.73
N ALA A 255 -29.01 33.26 -1.02
CA ALA A 255 -27.62 33.65 -0.71
C ALA A 255 -27.32 33.68 0.81
N TYR A 256 -28.31 33.97 1.67
CA TYR A 256 -28.13 33.89 3.12
C TYR A 256 -28.11 32.43 3.61
N ALA A 257 -28.91 31.55 3.01
CA ALA A 257 -28.85 30.12 3.30
C ALA A 257 -27.50 29.50 2.89
N ILE A 258 -27.01 29.81 1.68
CA ILE A 258 -25.71 29.34 1.19
C ILE A 258 -24.56 29.85 2.07
N SER A 259 -24.53 31.15 2.41
CA SER A 259 -23.48 31.71 3.25
C SER A 259 -23.52 31.19 4.70
N ALA A 260 -24.71 30.99 5.28
CA ALA A 260 -24.86 30.37 6.59
C ALA A 260 -24.35 28.91 6.60
N ALA A 261 -24.74 28.11 5.60
CA ALA A 261 -24.26 26.72 5.51
C ALA A 261 -22.75 26.63 5.26
N LEU A 262 -22.17 27.47 4.39
CA LEU A 262 -20.71 27.55 4.21
C LEU A 262 -19.98 27.99 5.49
N THR A 263 -20.64 28.78 6.34
CA THR A 263 -20.09 29.15 7.67
C THR A 263 -20.14 27.95 8.63
N TYR A 264 -21.21 27.16 8.65
CA TYR A 264 -21.27 25.96 9.49
C TYR A 264 -20.38 24.82 8.98
N THR A 265 -20.20 24.64 7.66
CA THR A 265 -19.24 23.66 7.12
C THR A 265 -17.81 24.03 7.51
N THR A 266 -17.41 25.30 7.40
CA THR A 266 -16.07 25.74 7.79
C THR A 266 -15.84 25.65 9.30
N GLN A 267 -16.85 25.92 10.13
CA GLN A 267 -16.78 25.68 11.58
C GLN A 267 -16.60 24.19 11.90
N LEU A 268 -17.42 23.31 11.31
CA LEU A 268 -17.31 21.85 11.49
C LEU A 268 -15.93 21.35 11.06
N VAL A 269 -15.45 21.72 9.87
CA VAL A 269 -14.14 21.32 9.34
C VAL A 269 -13.01 21.80 10.26
N ASN A 270 -13.08 23.01 10.81
CA ASN A 270 -12.07 23.53 11.73
C ASN A 270 -12.04 22.75 13.07
N VAL A 271 -13.20 22.36 13.61
CA VAL A 271 -13.26 21.54 14.83
C VAL A 271 -12.84 20.09 14.56
N LEU A 272 -13.23 19.51 13.42
CA LEU A 272 -12.75 18.19 13.01
C LEU A 272 -11.24 18.15 12.79
N ALA A 273 -10.66 19.19 12.18
CA ALA A 273 -9.22 19.31 12.01
C ALA A 273 -8.46 19.30 13.35
N TYR A 274 -9.01 19.93 14.39
CA TYR A 274 -8.47 19.87 15.75
C TYR A 274 -8.52 18.44 16.33
N TYR A 275 -9.65 17.73 16.22
CA TYR A 275 -9.78 16.36 16.74
C TYR A 275 -9.00 15.30 15.94
N LEU A 276 -8.73 15.55 14.66
CA LEU A 276 -7.99 14.64 13.78
C LEU A 276 -6.49 14.98 13.67
N ASP A 277 -6.01 16.02 14.37
CA ASP A 277 -4.65 16.59 14.26
C ASP A 277 -4.23 16.94 12.82
N VAL A 278 -5.20 17.37 12.00
CA VAL A 278 -4.98 17.75 10.60
C VAL A 278 -4.65 19.22 10.51
N ARG A 279 -3.44 19.54 10.05
CA ARG A 279 -3.02 20.92 9.80
C ARG A 279 -3.65 21.44 8.51
N LEU A 280 -4.78 22.14 8.63
CA LEU A 280 -5.36 22.89 7.53
C LEU A 280 -4.35 23.94 7.00
N PRO A 281 -4.29 24.16 5.66
CA PRO A 281 -3.45 25.21 5.10
C PRO A 281 -3.83 26.57 5.68
N LYS A 282 -2.83 27.31 6.20
CA LYS A 282 -3.05 28.64 6.79
C LYS A 282 -3.56 29.61 5.73
N LYS A 283 -4.37 30.58 6.18
CA LYS A 283 -4.98 31.65 5.36
C LYS A 283 -4.02 32.12 4.26
N LEU A 284 -4.39 31.87 3.00
CA LEU A 284 -3.71 32.45 1.86
C LEU A 284 -3.86 33.97 1.96
N TYR A 285 -2.75 34.69 2.14
CA TYR A 285 -2.77 36.14 2.03
C TYR A 285 -3.09 36.49 0.57
N TYR A 286 -4.25 37.13 0.36
CA TYR A 286 -4.75 37.56 -0.96
C TYR A 286 -3.69 38.30 -1.80
N ARG A 287 -2.74 38.97 -1.12
CA ARG A 287 -1.58 39.67 -1.68
C ARG A 287 -0.61 38.80 -2.50
N TYR A 288 -0.67 37.47 -2.40
CA TYR A 288 0.15 36.54 -3.21
C TYR A 288 -0.60 35.93 -4.40
N ILE A 289 -1.92 36.13 -4.49
CA ILE A 289 -2.75 35.57 -5.58
C ILE A 289 -3.00 36.61 -6.66
N ILE A 290 -3.12 37.90 -6.30
CA ILE A 290 -3.22 39.02 -7.25
C ILE A 290 -1.82 39.54 -7.60
N GLY A 291 -0.97 38.62 -8.07
CA GLY A 291 0.38 38.90 -8.60
C GLY A 291 0.37 39.09 -10.12
N LEU A 292 -0.64 39.81 -10.63
CA LEU A 292 -0.82 40.24 -12.02
C LEU A 292 -1.36 41.68 -12.00
#